data_AF-A0A438M8Y0-F1
#
_entry.id   AF-A0A438M8Y0-F1
#
_cell.length_a   1.000
_cell.length_b   1.000
_cell.length_c   1.000
_cell.angle_alpha   90.00
_cell.angle_beta   90.00
_cell.angle_gamma   90.00
#
_symmetry.space_group_name_H-M   'P 1'
#
loop_
_entity.id
_entity.type
_entity.pdbx_description
1 polymer ?
#
loop_
_entity_poly.entity_id
_entity_poly.type
_entity_poly.pdbx_seq_one_letter_code
_entity_poly.pdbx_strand_id
1 'polypeptide(L)'
;MAEIDEAESGLAGDLKLWLSEPANADRLREVGERLARFSGVLLSAEEFWGPYRWIDDVVPDEAHEVRPDTIAFHGVLIWGEGRGQWVEPIAGTIQLTADHHGIAAYELLIGDRSLGLKSVKYGAKRPRGWPHAVDWLVELRRSR
;
A
#
# COMPACT_ATOMS: atom_id res chain seq x y z
N MET A 1 6.21 16.35 -7.26
CA MET A 1 4.79 16.73 -7.50
C MET A 1 4.22 15.93 -8.67
N ALA A 2 4.73 16.10 -9.90
CA ALA A 2 4.26 15.32 -11.06
C ALA A 2 4.27 13.78 -10.90
N GLU A 3 5.30 13.23 -10.22
CA GLU A 3 5.39 11.78 -9.97
C GLU A 3 4.34 11.26 -8.99
N ILE A 4 3.96 12.07 -7.97
CA ILE A 4 2.88 11.74 -7.04
C ILE A 4 1.55 11.80 -7.78
N ASP A 5 1.32 12.83 -8.60
CA ASP A 5 0.07 12.98 -9.34
C ASP A 5 -0.15 11.82 -10.35
N GLU A 6 0.92 11.36 -11.01
CA GLU A 6 0.88 10.16 -11.87
C GLU A 6 0.72 8.85 -11.05
N ALA A 7 1.32 8.81 -9.85
CA ALA A 7 1.15 7.71 -8.92
C ALA A 7 -0.33 7.56 -8.49
N GLU A 8 -0.96 8.68 -8.15
CA GLU A 8 -2.35 8.77 -7.70
C GLU A 8 -3.33 8.48 -8.83
N SER A 9 -3.15 9.10 -10.00
CA SER A 9 -4.10 8.98 -11.11
C SER A 9 -4.23 7.53 -11.59
N GLY A 10 -3.13 6.79 -11.68
CA GLY A 10 -3.23 5.39 -12.09
C GLY A 10 -3.73 4.47 -10.99
N LEU A 11 -3.44 4.76 -9.71
CA LEU A 11 -4.05 3.99 -8.61
C LEU A 11 -5.57 4.23 -8.57
N ALA A 12 -6.02 5.48 -8.76
CA ALA A 12 -7.43 5.80 -8.87
C ALA A 12 -8.12 5.07 -10.03
N GLY A 13 -7.45 4.96 -11.19
CA GLY A 13 -7.93 4.21 -12.34
C GLY A 13 -8.17 2.72 -12.03
N ASP A 14 -7.20 2.06 -11.41
CA ASP A 14 -7.30 0.64 -11.08
C ASP A 14 -8.35 0.37 -10.00
N LEU A 15 -8.43 1.26 -8.99
CA LEU A 15 -9.45 1.19 -7.95
C LEU A 15 -10.87 1.42 -8.50
N LYS A 16 -11.03 2.34 -9.46
CA LYS A 16 -12.30 2.57 -10.17
C LYS A 16 -12.75 1.31 -10.90
N LEU A 17 -11.84 0.67 -11.64
CA LEU A 17 -12.13 -0.57 -12.35
C LEU A 17 -12.51 -1.67 -11.37
N TRP A 18 -11.75 -1.83 -10.28
CA TRP A 18 -12.01 -2.80 -9.23
C TRP A 18 -13.39 -2.61 -8.57
N LEU A 19 -13.82 -1.37 -8.32
CA LEU A 19 -15.16 -1.07 -7.77
C LEU A 19 -16.30 -1.38 -8.76
N SER A 20 -16.03 -1.29 -10.06
CA SER A 20 -17.07 -1.43 -11.10
C SER A 20 -17.35 -2.87 -11.52
N GLU A 21 -16.49 -3.81 -11.14
CA GLU A 21 -16.53 -5.21 -11.55
C GLU A 21 -16.75 -6.16 -10.35
N PRO A 22 -17.33 -7.36 -10.56
CA PRO A 22 -17.41 -8.37 -9.50
C PRO A 22 -16.02 -8.77 -9.00
N ALA A 23 -15.92 -9.07 -7.71
CA ALA A 23 -14.67 -9.40 -7.03
C ALA A 23 -13.81 -10.42 -7.82
N ASN A 24 -12.63 -9.97 -8.26
CA ASN A 24 -11.67 -10.75 -9.05
C ASN A 24 -10.28 -10.66 -8.41
N ALA A 25 -9.68 -11.81 -8.11
CA ALA A 25 -8.35 -11.91 -7.50
C ALA A 25 -7.25 -11.32 -8.39
N ASP A 26 -7.36 -11.46 -9.72
CA ASP A 26 -6.37 -10.91 -10.65
C ASP A 26 -6.39 -9.36 -10.64
N ARG A 27 -7.57 -8.76 -10.45
CA ARG A 27 -7.70 -7.30 -10.32
C ARG A 27 -7.15 -6.80 -9.00
N LEU A 28 -7.37 -7.52 -7.91
CA LEU A 28 -6.78 -7.17 -6.62
C LEU A 28 -5.24 -7.21 -6.68
N ARG A 29 -4.70 -8.15 -7.47
CA ARG A 29 -3.27 -8.23 -7.72
C ARG A 29 -2.73 -7.00 -8.47
N GLU A 30 -3.41 -6.54 -9.53
CA GLU A 30 -3.07 -5.32 -10.26
C GLU A 30 -3.12 -4.07 -9.37
N VAL A 31 -4.18 -3.95 -8.54
CA VAL A 31 -4.28 -2.89 -7.52
C VAL A 31 -3.08 -2.95 -6.57
N GLY A 32 -2.62 -4.15 -6.20
CA GLY A 32 -1.40 -4.36 -5.43
C GLY A 32 -0.14 -3.78 -6.09
N GLU A 33 0.07 -4.02 -7.37
CA GLU A 33 1.20 -3.45 -8.11
C GLU A 33 1.13 -1.91 -8.15
N ARG A 34 -0.08 -1.37 -8.31
CA ARG A 34 -0.29 0.09 -8.28
C ARG A 34 -0.09 0.69 -6.89
N LEU A 35 -0.53 0.00 -5.85
CA LEU A 35 -0.28 0.35 -4.45
C LEU A 35 1.22 0.32 -4.13
N ALA A 36 1.97 -0.63 -4.68
CA ALA A 36 3.42 -0.70 -4.53
C ALA A 36 4.09 0.56 -5.08
N ARG A 37 3.74 0.96 -6.31
CA ARG A 37 4.25 2.19 -6.93
C ARG A 37 3.87 3.41 -6.12
N PHE A 38 2.59 3.54 -5.72
CA PHE A 38 2.12 4.68 -4.94
C PHE A 38 2.82 4.79 -3.59
N SER A 39 2.88 3.70 -2.83
CA SER A 39 3.57 3.64 -1.54
C SER A 39 5.06 3.95 -1.69
N GLY A 40 5.71 3.47 -2.76
CA GLY A 40 7.10 3.75 -3.06
C GLY A 40 7.38 5.23 -3.30
N VAL A 41 6.51 5.92 -4.05
CA VAL A 41 6.64 7.36 -4.27
C VAL A 41 6.46 8.13 -2.95
N LEU A 42 5.46 7.78 -2.15
CA LEU A 42 5.22 8.45 -0.86
C LEU A 42 6.38 8.24 0.12
N LEU A 43 6.83 6.99 0.30
CA LEU A 43 7.95 6.68 1.17
C LEU A 43 9.26 7.33 0.72
N SER A 44 9.51 7.43 -0.59
CA SER A 44 10.71 8.09 -1.11
C SER A 44 10.76 9.59 -0.84
N ALA A 45 9.61 10.22 -0.53
CA ALA A 45 9.55 11.60 -0.08
C ALA A 45 9.93 11.76 1.41
N GLU A 46 9.96 10.67 2.17
CA GLU A 46 10.24 10.68 3.61
C GLU A 46 11.73 10.48 3.90
N GLU A 47 12.30 11.35 4.74
CA GLU A 47 13.73 11.30 5.08
C GLU A 47 14.14 9.96 5.71
N PHE A 48 13.28 9.37 6.54
CA PHE A 48 13.57 8.11 7.23
C PHE A 48 13.66 6.91 6.28
N TRP A 49 13.05 6.99 5.09
CA TRP A 49 13.08 5.91 4.11
C TRP A 49 14.49 5.76 3.53
N GLY A 50 15.12 6.88 3.22
CA GLY A 50 16.46 6.92 2.66
C GLY A 50 16.53 6.46 1.20
N PRO A 51 17.60 6.84 0.47
CA PRO A 51 17.65 6.73 -1.00
C PRO A 51 17.93 5.32 -1.53
N TYR A 52 18.27 4.36 -0.66
CA TYR A 52 18.70 3.01 -1.05
C TYR A 52 17.61 1.95 -0.88
N ARG A 53 16.41 2.36 -0.45
CA ARG A 53 15.27 1.46 -0.25
C ARG A 53 14.29 1.58 -1.40
N TRP A 54 13.74 0.45 -1.83
CA TRP A 54 12.72 0.39 -2.88
C TRP A 54 11.56 -0.50 -2.44
N ILE A 55 10.38 -0.24 -2.99
CA ILE A 55 9.23 -1.12 -2.89
C ILE A 55 9.24 -2.06 -4.10
N ASP A 56 9.14 -3.36 -3.83
CA ASP A 56 9.07 -4.40 -4.84
C ASP A 56 7.61 -4.70 -5.19
N ASP A 57 6.77 -4.86 -4.16
CA ASP A 57 5.36 -5.23 -4.36
C ASP A 57 4.50 -4.87 -3.15
N VAL A 58 3.19 -4.81 -3.37
CA VAL A 58 2.17 -4.87 -2.33
C VAL A 58 1.24 -6.00 -2.72
N VAL A 59 1.07 -6.96 -1.83
CA VAL A 59 0.18 -8.11 -2.00
C VAL A 59 -1.00 -7.93 -1.05
N PRO A 60 -2.14 -7.41 -1.54
CA PRO A 60 -3.33 -7.30 -0.72
C PRO A 60 -3.89 -8.70 -0.45
N ASP A 61 -4.18 -8.99 0.81
CA ASP A 61 -4.91 -10.19 1.21
C ASP A 61 -6.42 -9.92 1.20
N GLU A 62 -6.81 -8.67 1.47
CA GLU A 62 -8.20 -8.22 1.50
C GLU A 62 -8.32 -6.80 0.98
N ALA A 63 -9.38 -6.52 0.23
CA ALA A 63 -9.86 -5.17 -0.04
C ALA A 63 -11.40 -5.18 -0.10
N HIS A 64 -12.02 -4.14 0.46
CA HIS A 64 -13.47 -3.98 0.42
C HIS A 64 -13.84 -2.49 0.38
N GLU A 65 -14.97 -2.19 -0.25
CA GLU A 65 -15.56 -0.86 -0.23
C GLU A 65 -16.22 -0.62 1.14
N VAL A 66 -15.76 0.40 1.88
CA VAL A 66 -16.32 0.76 3.21
C VAL A 66 -17.40 1.82 3.13
N ARG A 67 -17.36 2.64 2.07
CA ARG A 67 -18.33 3.69 1.70
C ARG A 67 -18.22 3.90 0.19
N PRO A 68 -19.21 4.53 -0.46
CA PRO A 68 -19.05 4.99 -1.83
C PRO A 68 -17.70 5.66 -2.02
N ASP A 69 -16.94 5.15 -2.99
CA ASP A 69 -15.64 5.70 -3.41
C ASP A 69 -14.51 5.54 -2.38
N THR A 70 -14.73 4.80 -1.29
CA THR A 70 -13.74 4.58 -0.23
C THR A 70 -13.43 3.10 -0.06
N ILE A 71 -12.17 2.77 -0.24
CA ILE A 71 -11.69 1.39 -0.25
C ILE A 71 -10.75 1.23 0.94
N ALA A 72 -11.02 0.21 1.75
CA ALA A 72 -10.10 -0.25 2.78
C ALA A 72 -9.39 -1.51 2.29
N PHE A 73 -8.11 -1.65 2.63
CA PHE A 73 -7.32 -2.82 2.27
C PHE A 73 -6.35 -3.22 3.38
N HIS A 74 -5.94 -4.48 3.31
CA HIS A 74 -4.95 -5.08 4.20
C HIS A 74 -4.10 -6.09 3.44
N GLY A 75 -2.82 -6.21 3.79
CA GLY A 75 -1.93 -7.16 3.14
C GLY A 75 -0.49 -7.01 3.57
N VAL A 76 0.43 -7.28 2.64
CA VAL A 76 1.87 -7.14 2.88
C VAL A 76 2.54 -6.25 1.86
N LEU A 77 3.51 -5.47 2.32
CA LEU A 77 4.42 -4.68 1.50
C LEU A 77 5.78 -5.39 1.46
N ILE A 78 6.28 -5.62 0.26
CA ILE A 78 7.60 -6.19 0.00
C ILE A 78 8.51 -5.05 -0.41
N TRP A 79 9.65 -4.94 0.26
CA TRP A 79 10.62 -3.89 0.00
C TRP A 79 12.04 -4.40 0.13
N GLY A 80 13.01 -3.67 -0.40
CA GLY A 80 14.41 -4.07 -0.39
C GLY A 80 15.39 -2.94 -0.14
N GLU A 81 16.62 -3.33 0.18
CA GLU A 81 17.79 -2.48 0.41
C GLU A 81 19.06 -3.32 0.16
N GLY A 82 19.94 -2.83 -0.71
CA GLY A 82 21.14 -3.56 -1.13
C GLY A 82 20.83 -4.89 -1.82
N ARG A 83 21.06 -6.02 -1.15
CA ARG A 83 20.73 -7.37 -1.65
C ARG A 83 19.63 -8.06 -0.83
N GLY A 84 19.06 -7.36 0.15
CA GLY A 84 18.01 -7.89 1.01
C GLY A 84 16.63 -7.46 0.53
N GLN A 85 15.66 -8.34 0.76
CA GLN A 85 14.23 -8.06 0.65
C GLN A 85 13.53 -8.49 1.94
N TRP A 86 12.51 -7.73 2.32
CA TRP A 86 11.74 -7.89 3.54
C TRP A 86 10.26 -7.71 3.27
N VAL A 87 9.47 -8.21 4.22
CA VAL A 87 8.01 -8.16 4.19
C VAL A 87 7.55 -7.42 5.43
N GLU A 88 6.69 -6.43 5.24
CA GLU A 88 6.05 -5.66 6.30
C GLU A 88 4.54 -5.76 6.15
N PRO A 89 3.76 -5.67 7.25
CA PRO A 89 2.32 -5.55 7.14
C PRO A 89 2.00 -4.17 6.55
N ILE A 90 0.95 -4.11 5.76
CA ILE A 90 0.38 -2.85 5.26
C ILE A 90 -1.13 -2.88 5.37
N ALA A 91 -1.70 -1.77 5.82
CA ALA A 91 -3.12 -1.51 5.78
C ALA A 91 -3.36 -0.09 5.29
N GLY A 92 -4.56 0.20 4.81
CA GLY A 92 -4.88 1.56 4.46
C GLY A 92 -6.31 1.78 4.04
N THR A 93 -6.63 3.06 3.92
CA THR A 93 -7.87 3.54 3.30
C THR A 93 -7.54 4.51 2.18
N ILE A 94 -8.25 4.39 1.06
CA ILE A 94 -8.11 5.29 -0.09
C ILE A 94 -9.51 5.76 -0.46
N GLN A 95 -9.69 7.07 -0.49
CA GLN A 95 -10.91 7.72 -0.94
C GLN A 95 -10.66 8.31 -2.33
N LEU A 96 -11.45 7.93 -3.32
CA LEU A 96 -11.41 8.49 -4.66
C LEU A 96 -12.13 9.86 -4.69
N THR A 97 -11.78 10.69 -5.67
CA THR A 97 -12.57 11.87 -6.03
C THR A 97 -13.94 11.43 -6.59
N ALA A 98 -14.95 12.31 -6.53
CA ALA A 98 -16.31 11.97 -6.97
C ALA A 98 -16.42 11.57 -8.47
N ASP A 99 -15.44 11.97 -9.29
CA ASP A 99 -15.34 11.59 -10.70
C ASP A 99 -14.45 10.35 -10.94
N HIS A 100 -13.88 9.80 -9.87
CA HIS A 100 -12.93 8.68 -9.84
C HIS A 100 -11.68 8.89 -10.70
N HIS A 101 -11.30 10.14 -10.98
CA HIS A 101 -10.09 10.46 -11.75
C HIS A 101 -8.87 10.74 -10.86
N GLY A 102 -9.02 10.75 -9.54
CA GLY A 102 -7.93 10.93 -8.61
C GLY A 102 -8.25 10.43 -7.20
N ILE A 103 -7.32 10.67 -6.27
CA ILE A 103 -7.44 10.32 -4.86
C ILE A 103 -7.80 11.58 -4.08
N ALA A 104 -8.93 11.58 -3.37
CA ALA A 104 -9.33 12.70 -2.51
C ALA A 104 -8.61 12.68 -1.17
N ALA A 105 -8.44 11.50 -0.56
CA ALA A 105 -7.79 11.30 0.73
C ALA A 105 -7.19 9.89 0.80
N TYR A 106 -6.16 9.72 1.62
CA TYR A 106 -5.62 8.39 1.92
C TYR A 106 -5.00 8.32 3.31
N GLU A 107 -4.94 7.10 3.82
CA GLU A 107 -4.14 6.71 4.96
C GLU A 107 -3.45 5.37 4.61
N LEU A 108 -2.12 5.33 4.72
CA LEU A 108 -1.33 4.11 4.62
C LEU A 108 -0.61 3.88 5.94
N LEU A 109 -0.74 2.67 6.45
CA LEU A 109 -0.15 2.21 7.71
C LEU A 109 0.79 1.06 7.36
N ILE A 110 2.08 1.20 7.65
CA ILE A 110 3.13 0.28 7.18
C ILE A 110 4.03 -0.11 8.35
N GLY A 111 4.38 -1.39 8.40
CA GLY A 111 5.32 -1.91 9.39
C GLY A 111 4.67 -2.16 10.75
N ASP A 112 5.24 -3.10 11.49
CA ASP A 112 4.93 -3.28 12.91
C ASP A 112 5.97 -2.54 13.75
N ARG A 113 5.52 -1.60 14.59
CA ARG A 113 6.40 -0.78 15.43
C ARG A 113 7.19 -1.62 16.43
N SER A 114 6.61 -2.71 16.93
CA SER A 114 7.26 -3.61 17.89
C SER A 114 8.38 -4.43 17.25
N LEU A 115 8.27 -4.72 15.96
CA LEU A 115 9.28 -5.47 15.22
C LEU A 115 10.32 -4.52 14.60
N GLY A 116 9.90 -3.37 14.10
CA GLY A 116 10.73 -2.46 13.32
C GLY A 116 10.91 -2.92 11.86
N LEU A 117 11.45 -2.04 11.03
CA LEU A 117 11.74 -2.33 9.62
C LEU A 117 12.79 -3.44 9.46
N LYS A 118 12.66 -4.26 8.42
CA LYS A 118 13.57 -5.36 8.03
C LYS A 118 13.47 -6.60 8.92
N SER A 119 12.42 -6.70 9.71
CA SER A 119 12.30 -7.77 10.70
C SER A 119 12.01 -9.13 10.08
N VAL A 120 11.20 -9.14 9.01
CA VAL A 120 10.80 -10.38 8.34
C VAL A 120 11.43 -10.44 6.96
N LYS A 121 12.40 -11.34 6.77
CA LYS A 121 13.03 -11.56 5.47
C LYS A 121 12.04 -12.14 4.46
N TYR A 122 12.08 -11.66 3.22
CA TYR A 122 11.28 -12.21 2.13
C TYR A 122 11.57 -13.71 1.93
N GLY A 123 10.51 -14.49 1.71
CA GLY A 123 10.56 -15.96 1.61
C GLY A 123 10.67 -16.71 2.95
N ALA A 124 10.80 -16.02 4.09
CA ALA A 124 10.76 -16.68 5.39
C ALA A 124 9.35 -17.20 5.72
N LYS A 125 9.26 -18.25 6.55
CA LYS A 125 7.97 -18.69 7.10
C LYS A 125 7.39 -17.58 7.96
N ARG A 126 6.26 -17.03 7.51
CA ARG A 126 5.56 -15.95 8.21
C ARG A 126 4.90 -16.50 9.49
N PRO A 127 4.80 -15.69 10.57
CA PRO A 127 4.02 -16.04 11.75
C PRO A 127 2.55 -16.32 11.38
N ARG A 128 1.87 -17.20 12.14
CA ARG A 128 0.42 -17.36 12.00
C ARG A 128 -0.27 -16.08 12.48
N GLY A 129 -1.23 -15.57 11.69
CA GLY A 129 -1.94 -14.33 12.01
C GLY A 129 -1.27 -13.06 11.47
N TRP A 130 -0.20 -13.19 10.69
CA TRP A 130 0.27 -12.11 9.80
C TRP A 130 -0.74 -11.93 8.66
N PRO A 131 -1.16 -10.71 8.27
CA PRO A 131 -0.47 -9.41 8.43
C PRO A 131 -0.94 -8.46 9.55
N HIS A 132 -1.46 -8.94 10.69
CA HIS A 132 -1.97 -8.01 11.71
C HIS A 132 -0.84 -7.32 12.50
N ALA A 133 -0.54 -6.06 12.17
CA ALA A 133 0.26 -5.20 13.03
C ALA A 133 -0.57 -4.79 14.26
N VAL A 134 0.03 -4.86 15.44
CA VAL A 134 -0.62 -4.39 16.68
C VAL A 134 -0.40 -2.90 16.93
N ASP A 135 0.66 -2.35 16.33
CA ASP A 135 1.04 -0.94 16.39
C ASP A 135 1.81 -0.58 15.12
N TRP A 136 1.43 0.50 14.45
CA TRP A 136 1.94 0.84 13.12
C TRP A 136 3.23 1.65 13.21
N LEU A 137 4.23 1.26 12.43
CA LEU A 137 5.54 1.93 12.45
C LEU A 137 5.53 3.24 11.65
N VAL A 138 4.90 3.22 10.49
CA VAL A 138 4.82 4.35 9.56
C VAL A 138 3.35 4.65 9.27
N GLU A 139 3.01 5.94 9.30
CA GLU A 139 1.68 6.44 8.97
C GLU A 139 1.82 7.55 7.92
N LEU A 140 1.32 7.32 6.71
CA LEU A 140 1.30 8.31 5.62
C LEU A 140 -0.14 8.74 5.38
N ARG A 141 -0.41 10.04 5.46
CA ARG A 141 -1.78 10.56 5.39
C ARG A 141 -1.88 11.77 4.50
N ARG A 142 -2.99 11.83 3.75
CA ARG A 142 -3.52 13.06 3.18
C ARG A 142 -4.97 13.20 3.59
N SER A 143 -5.25 14.23 4.39
CA SER A 143 -6.60 14.68 4.71
C SER A 143 -6.94 15.89 3.84
N ARG A 144 -8.17 15.90 3.30
CA ARG A 144 -8.67 17.02 2.50
C ARG A 144 -9.23 18.12 3.40
#